data_AF-A0A7C8AC79-F1
#
_entry.id   AF-A0A7C8AC79-F1
#
_cell.length_a   1.000
_cell.length_b   1.000
_cell.length_c   1.000
_cell.angle_alpha   90.00
_cell.angle_beta   90.00
_cell.angle_gamma   90.00
#
_symmetry.space_group_name_H-M   'P 1'
#
loop_
_entity.id
_entity.type
_entity.pdbx_description
1 polymer ?
#
loop_
_entity_poly.entity_id
_entity_poly.type
_entity_poly.pdbx_seq_one_letter_code
_entity_poly.pdbx_strand_id
1 'polypeptide(L)' 'MDKCSLVAVGKVVRTHGVRGALKVHAYGETLGEMEAGEKLFSIEGGGQQQLTLVSLNSQKRVLIVQFEEIG' A
#
# COMPACT_ATOMS: atom_id res chain seq x y z
N MET A 1 -27.46 -5.08 -3.74
CA MET A 1 -26.28 -4.65 -4.50
C MET A 1 -25.32 -4.09 -3.47
N ASP A 2 -24.42 -4.94 -2.97
CA ASP A 2 -23.52 -4.59 -1.89
C ASP A 2 -22.64 -3.42 -2.30
N LYS A 3 -22.77 -2.30 -1.58
CA LYS A 3 -21.87 -1.16 -1.73
C LYS A 3 -20.52 -1.59 -1.15
N CYS A 4 -19.60 -2.02 -2.02
CA CYS A 4 -18.20 -2.17 -1.63
C CYS A 4 -17.67 -0.78 -1.23
N SER A 5 -17.56 -0.56 0.07
CA SER A 5 -16.97 0.65 0.63
C SER A 5 -15.47 0.41 0.77
N LEU A 6 -14.66 1.28 0.17
CA LEU A 6 -13.21 1.22 0.37
C LEU A 6 -12.88 1.66 1.80
N VAL A 7 -12.04 0.89 2.47
CA VAL A 7 -11.52 1.20 3.80
C VAL A 7 -10.04 1.53 3.67
N ALA A 8 -9.64 2.69 4.20
CA ALA A 8 -8.23 3.05 4.22
C ALA A 8 -7.48 2.16 5.22
N VAL A 9 -6.44 1.47 4.75
CA VAL A 9 -5.61 0.57 5.58
C VAL A 9 -4.24 1.17 5.93
N GLY A 10 -3.87 2.28 5.30
CA GLY A 10 -2.64 2.99 5.58
C GLY A 10 -2.47 4.26 4.76
N LYS A 11 -1.33 4.93 4.96
CA LYS A 11 -0.94 6.16 4.25
C LYS A 11 0.49 6.09 3.79
N VAL A 12 0.72 6.38 2.50
CA VAL A 12 2.07 6.60 1.97
C VAL A 12 2.63 7.87 2.61
N VAL A 13 3.76 7.75 3.30
CA VAL A 13 4.39 8.89 3.99
C VAL A 13 5.59 9.45 3.24
N ARG A 14 6.38 8.58 2.60
CA ARG A 14 7.58 8.95 1.82
C ARG A 14 7.93 7.84 0.83
N THR A 15 8.75 8.17 -0.16
CA THR A 15 9.47 7.16 -0.95
C THR A 15 10.55 6.45 -0.11
N HIS A 16 10.92 5.24 -0.53
CA HIS A 16 11.98 4.43 0.06
C HIS A 16 13.02 4.04 -1.00
N GLY A 17 14.22 4.63 -0.90
CA GLY A 17 15.31 4.36 -1.85
C GLY A 17 14.99 4.85 -3.27
N VAL A 18 15.70 4.30 -4.24
CA VAL A 18 15.63 4.69 -5.67
C VAL A 18 14.88 3.70 -6.56
N ARG A 19 14.39 2.59 -5.99
CA ARG A 19 13.75 1.48 -6.74
C ARG A 19 12.22 1.48 -6.65
N GLY A 20 11.61 2.64 -6.44
CA GLY A 20 10.14 2.78 -6.42
C GLY A 20 9.42 2.29 -5.15
N ALA A 21 10.12 1.68 -4.17
CA ALA A 21 9.48 1.28 -2.92
C ALA A 21 8.98 2.49 -2.11
N LEU A 22 7.95 2.27 -1.30
CA LEU A 22 7.26 3.29 -0.52
C LEU A 22 7.31 2.98 0.98
N LYS A 23 7.40 4.02 1.80
CA LYS A 23 7.15 3.95 3.23
C LYS A 23 5.68 4.20 3.48
N VAL A 24 5.01 3.25 4.12
CA VAL A 24 3.58 3.32 4.45
C VAL A 24 3.41 3.24 5.97
N HIS A 25 2.62 4.14 6.53
CA HIS A 25 2.14 4.01 7.90
C HIS A 25 0.82 3.25 7.87
N ALA A 26 0.80 2.04 8.43
CA ALA A 26 -0.43 1.24 8.53
C ALA A 26 -1.37 1.84 9.57
N TYR A 27 -2.69 1.74 9.33
CA TYR A 27 -3.71 2.15 10.30
C TYR A 27 -4.13 1.00 11.23
N GLY A 28 -3.79 -0.24 10.87
CA GLY A 28 -4.04 -1.44 11.65
C GLY A 28 -3.16 -2.59 11.16
N GLU A 29 -3.49 -3.80 11.60
CA GLU A 29 -2.68 -5.01 11.36
C GLU A 29 -2.86 -5.58 9.95
N THR A 30 -4.05 -5.42 9.36
CA THR A 30 -4.44 -6.03 8.08
C THR A 30 -3.46 -5.75 6.94
N LEU A 31 -2.92 -4.52 6.85
CA LEU A 31 -1.96 -4.20 5.80
C LEU A 31 -0.63 -4.96 5.97
N GLY A 32 -0.22 -5.23 7.21
CA GLY A 32 1.01 -5.96 7.52
C GLY A 32 0.92 -7.47 7.26
N GLU A 33 -0.29 -8.01 7.13
CA GLU A 33 -0.57 -9.43 6.88
C GLU A 33 -0.74 -9.73 5.38
N MET A 34 -0.73 -8.70 4.52
CA MET A 34 -0.94 -8.88 3.09
C MET A 34 0.23 -9.60 2.42
N GLU A 35 -0.10 -10.40 1.41
CA GLU A 35 0.85 -11.21 0.65
C GLU A 35 1.08 -10.67 -0.77
N ALA A 36 2.19 -11.07 -1.39
CA ALA A 36 2.50 -10.69 -2.76
C ALA A 36 1.41 -11.17 -3.73
N GLY A 37 1.02 -10.32 -4.68
CA GLY A 37 -0.07 -10.53 -5.63
C GLY A 37 -1.41 -9.94 -5.18
N GLU A 38 -1.57 -9.58 -3.91
CA GLU A 38 -2.78 -8.93 -3.43
C GLU A 38 -2.93 -7.48 -3.92
N LYS A 39 -4.17 -7.01 -3.99
CA LYS A 39 -4.52 -5.72 -4.61
C LYS A 39 -4.83 -4.67 -3.56
N LEU A 40 -4.25 -3.49 -3.75
CA LEU A 40 -4.53 -2.28 -2.99
C LEU A 40 -5.02 -1.17 -3.93
N PHE A 41 -5.65 -0.16 -3.36
CA PHE A 41 -6.06 1.03 -4.10
C PHE A 41 -5.36 2.25 -3.52
N SER A 42 -4.60 2.95 -4.37
CA SER A 42 -4.12 4.29 -4.08
C SER A 42 -5.23 5.29 -4.38
N ILE A 43 -5.45 6.23 -3.47
CA ILE A 43 -6.42 7.31 -3.61
C ILE A 43 -5.66 8.64 -3.52
N GLU A 44 -5.59 9.37 -4.63
CA GLU A 44 -4.93 10.66 -4.71
C GLU A 44 -5.75 11.63 -5.58
N GLY A 45 -6.00 12.84 -5.08
CA GLY A 45 -6.68 13.89 -5.84
C GLY A 45 -8.10 13.54 -6.32
N GLY A 46 -8.77 12.57 -5.69
CA GLY A 46 -10.06 12.04 -6.14
C GLY A 46 -9.97 10.95 -7.22
N GLY A 47 -8.77 10.62 -7.68
CA GLY A 47 -8.49 9.46 -8.52
C GLY A 47 -8.23 8.21 -7.70
N GLN A 48 -8.53 7.06 -8.30
CA GLN A 48 -8.23 5.74 -7.76
C GLN A 48 -7.35 4.98 -8.74
N GLN A 49 -6.26 4.40 -8.25
CA GLN A 49 -5.40 3.50 -9.00
C GLN A 49 -5.28 2.18 -8.25
N GLN A 50 -5.53 1.07 -8.95
CA GLN A 50 -5.26 -0.27 -8.41
C GLN A 50 -3.75 -0.52 -8.48
N LEU A 51 -3.20 -1.06 -7.39
CA LEU A 51 -1.80 -1.44 -7.27
C LEU A 51 -1.70 -2.89 -6.84
N THR A 52 -0.68 -3.58 -7.35
CA THR A 52 -0.42 -4.99 -7.08
C THR A 52 0.79 -5.11 -6.17
N LEU A 53 0.60 -5.71 -4.99
CA LEU A 53 1.65 -5.83 -3.98
C LEU A 53 2.74 -6.79 -4.46
N VAL A 54 3.99 -6.32 -4.54
CA VAL A 54 5.16 -7.14 -4.89
C VAL A 54 5.87 -7.64 -3.64
N SER A 55 6.08 -6.74 -2.67
CA SER A 55 6.68 -7.10 -1.39
C SER A 55 6.25 -6.16 -0.29
N LEU A 56 6.22 -6.69 0.93
CA LEU A 56 5.90 -5.96 2.13
C LEU A 56 6.84 -6.37 3.25
N ASN A 57 7.49 -5.39 3.86
CA ASN A 57 8.43 -5.63 4.96
C ASN A 57 8.24 -4.61 6.06
N SER A 58 8.18 -5.07 7.31
CA SER A 58 8.13 -4.17 8.46
C SER A 58 9.50 -3.58 8.76
N GLN A 59 9.57 -2.25 8.88
CA GLN A 59 10.78 -1.54 9.30
C GLN A 59 10.44 -0.48 10.37
N LYS A 60 10.71 -0.82 11.64
CA LYS A 60 10.39 0.00 12.82
C LYS A 60 8.88 0.27 12.93
N ARG A 61 8.43 1.48 12.60
CA ARG A 61 7.03 1.94 12.71
C ARG A 61 6.35 2.15 11.35
N VAL A 62 7.00 1.71 10.27
CA VAL A 62 6.47 1.82 8.91
C VAL A 62 6.64 0.50 8.18
N LEU A 63 5.79 0.28 7.19
CA LEU A 63 5.94 -0.77 6.20
C LEU A 63 6.71 -0.23 5.00
N ILE A 64 7.65 -1.01 4.50
CA ILE A 64 8.27 -0.80 3.20
C ILE A 64 7.50 -1.65 2.21
N VAL A 65 6.82 -1.00 1.28
CA VAL A 65 5.88 -1.61 0.36
C VAL A 65 6.36 -1.37 -1.06
N GLN A 66 6.39 -2.41 -1.88
CA GLN A 66 6.68 -2.30 -3.31
C GLN A 66 5.48 -2.75 -4.12
N PHE A 67 5.17 -2.00 -5.17
CA PHE A 67 4.08 -2.29 -6.09
C PHE A 67 4.62 -2.52 -7.50
N GLU A 68 3.93 -3.33 -8.29
CA GLU A 68 4.33 -3.62 -9.67
C GLU A 68 4.24 -2.37 -10.55
N GLU A 69 3.24 -1.53 -10.33
CA GLU A 69 2.97 -0.31 -11.09
C GLU A 69 3.85 0.87 -10.67
N ILE A 70 4.65 0.72 -9.61
CA ILE A 70 5.53 1.76 -9.07
C ILE A 70 6.96 1.21 -9.08
N GLY A 71 7.60 1.30 -10.25
CA GLY A 71 8.95 0.80 -10.52
C GLY A 71 9.54 1.38 -11.80
#